data_AF-A0A4Y7U6Z5-F1
#
_entry.id   AF-A0A4Y7U6Z5-F1
#
_cell.length_a   1.000
_cell.length_b   1.000
_cell.length_c   1.000
_cell.angle_alpha   90.00
_cell.angle_beta   90.00
_cell.angle_gamma   90.00
#
_symmetry.space_group_name_H-M   'P 1'
#
loop_
_entity.id
_entity.type
_entity.pdbx_description
1 polymer ?
#
loop_
_entity_poly.entity_id
_entity_poly.type
_entity_poly.pdbx_seq_one_letter_code
_entity_poly.pdbx_strand_id
1 'polypeptide(L)'
;MSEKRLTNLDKFYKIEDMMDKAESEVDSYIEKLKDRNEYINEYRRGFMSLKSTVGRIKRELDMSKEAFTEDQHILFKSGLVKLGKEIKRLEEERQYDADNNYSSAIKKLGNAYDDLAENPNVDTIESYIGVLSNHGVNIEEFTFLVSETKGKNSASHIVKMLSEVE
;
A
#
# COMPACT_ATOMS: atom_id res chain seq x y z
N MET A 1 -58.60 -30.29 -41.73
CA MET A 1 -57.23 -30.66 -41.33
C MET A 1 -57.23 -30.86 -39.82
N SER A 2 -56.93 -32.07 -39.35
CA SER A 2 -57.01 -32.40 -37.91
C SER A 2 -55.78 -31.86 -37.19
N GLU A 3 -56.01 -30.99 -36.22
CA GLU A 3 -54.97 -30.45 -35.35
C GLU A 3 -54.42 -31.60 -34.49
N LYS A 4 -53.18 -32.01 -34.77
CA LYS A 4 -52.52 -33.12 -34.06
C LYS A 4 -52.33 -32.69 -32.59
N ARG A 5 -53.18 -33.18 -31.69
CA ARG A 5 -53.07 -32.89 -30.26
C ARG A 5 -51.76 -33.46 -29.73
N LEU A 6 -50.85 -32.57 -29.34
CA LEU A 6 -49.60 -32.92 -28.66
C LEU A 6 -49.92 -33.71 -27.39
N THR A 7 -49.32 -34.89 -27.27
CA THR A 7 -49.41 -35.70 -26.06
C THR A 7 -48.61 -35.02 -24.95
N ASN A 8 -48.84 -35.41 -23.70
CA ASN A 8 -48.06 -34.89 -22.58
C ASN A 8 -46.56 -35.24 -22.71
N LEU A 9 -46.24 -36.36 -23.36
CA LEU A 9 -44.87 -36.76 -23.64
C LEU A 9 -44.20 -35.83 -24.67
N ASP A 10 -44.92 -35.45 -25.74
CA ASP A 10 -44.40 -34.49 -26.73
C ASP A 10 -44.14 -33.10 -26.11
N LYS A 11 -44.97 -32.70 -25.14
CA LYS A 11 -44.77 -31.46 -24.39
C LYS A 11 -43.55 -31.55 -23.47
N PHE A 12 -43.31 -32.70 -22.85
CA PHE A 12 -42.14 -32.93 -22.00
C PHE A 12 -40.84 -32.81 -22.81
N TYR A 13 -40.73 -33.51 -23.95
CA TYR A 13 -39.55 -33.42 -24.81
C TYR A 13 -39.31 -32.00 -25.35
N LYS A 14 -40.38 -31.24 -25.58
CA LYS A 14 -40.26 -29.85 -25.99
C LYS A 14 -39.74 -28.95 -24.86
N ILE A 15 -40.11 -29.23 -23.61
CA ILE A 15 -39.58 -28.51 -22.44
C ILE A 15 -38.11 -28.88 -22.23
N GLU A 16 -37.74 -30.16 -22.37
CA GLU A 16 -36.36 -30.63 -22.27
C GLU A 16 -35.45 -29.94 -23.30
N ASP A 17 -35.86 -29.92 -24.58
CA ASP A 17 -35.12 -29.20 -25.64
C ASP A 17 -35.01 -27.69 -25.37
N MET A 18 -36.02 -27.08 -24.74
CA MET A 18 -35.97 -25.67 -24.33
C MET A 18 -35.02 -25.45 -23.14
N MET A 19 -34.93 -26.40 -22.22
CA MET A 19 -34.01 -26.36 -21.08
C MET A 19 -32.56 -26.53 -21.53
N ASP A 20 -32.29 -27.50 -22.41
CA ASP A 20 -30.95 -27.75 -22.95
C ASP A 20 -30.40 -26.52 -23.70
N LYS A 21 -31.27 -25.86 -24.48
CA LYS A 21 -30.92 -24.60 -25.16
C LYS A 21 -30.66 -23.47 -24.18
N ALA A 22 -31.47 -23.35 -23.14
CA ALA A 22 -31.27 -22.32 -22.12
C ALA A 22 -29.97 -22.54 -21.34
N GLU A 23 -29.62 -23.79 -21.04
CA GLU A 23 -28.37 -24.15 -20.36
C GLU A 23 -27.15 -23.78 -21.21
N SER A 24 -27.18 -24.10 -22.51
CA SER A 24 -26.11 -23.70 -23.43
C SER A 24 -25.92 -22.18 -23.54
N GLU A 25 -27.01 -21.41 -23.54
CA GLU A 25 -26.94 -19.94 -23.54
C GLU A 25 -26.39 -19.37 -22.22
N VAL A 26 -26.74 -19.99 -21.09
CA VAL A 26 -26.20 -19.63 -19.76
C VAL A 26 -24.70 -19.90 -19.71
N ASP A 27 -24.23 -21.04 -20.22
CA ASP A 27 -22.81 -21.36 -20.28
C ASP A 27 -22.03 -20.36 -21.13
N SER A 28 -22.55 -20.02 -22.32
CA SER A 28 -21.96 -18.99 -23.19
C SER A 28 -21.90 -17.62 -22.50
N TYR A 29 -22.94 -17.27 -21.74
CA TYR A 29 -22.97 -16.03 -20.98
C TYR A 29 -21.94 -16.03 -19.83
N ILE A 30 -21.78 -17.14 -19.12
CA ILE A 30 -20.79 -17.29 -18.05
C ILE A 30 -19.36 -17.16 -18.60
N GLU A 31 -19.04 -17.75 -19.74
CA GLU A 31 -17.72 -17.59 -20.36
C GLU A 31 -17.42 -16.13 -20.70
N LYS A 32 -18.35 -15.41 -21.34
CA LYS A 32 -18.17 -13.99 -21.64
C LYS A 32 -17.96 -13.14 -20.37
N LEU A 33 -18.61 -13.50 -19.26
CA LEU A 33 -18.39 -12.83 -17.98
C LEU A 33 -17.00 -13.12 -17.40
N LYS A 34 -16.48 -14.34 -17.55
CA LYS A 34 -15.11 -14.70 -17.13
C LYS A 34 -14.08 -13.89 -17.91
N ASP A 35 -14.18 -13.88 -19.24
CA ASP A 35 -13.28 -13.11 -20.12
C ASP A 35 -13.26 -11.62 -19.75
N ARG A 36 -14.45 -11.05 -19.52
CA ARG A 36 -14.57 -9.65 -19.10
C ARG A 36 -13.95 -9.39 -17.73
N ASN A 37 -14.10 -10.32 -16.79
CA ASN A 37 -13.52 -10.19 -15.45
C ASN A 37 -11.98 -10.30 -15.51
N GLU A 38 -11.45 -11.19 -16.34
CA GLU A 38 -10.01 -11.31 -16.59
C GLU A 38 -9.44 -10.02 -17.18
N TYR A 39 -10.07 -9.48 -18.22
CA TYR A 39 -9.70 -8.19 -18.81
C TYR A 39 -9.70 -7.05 -17.77
N ILE A 40 -10.73 -6.98 -16.91
CA ILE A 40 -10.80 -5.97 -15.84
C ILE A 40 -9.67 -6.15 -14.82
N ASN A 41 -9.30 -7.39 -14.51
CA ASN A 41 -8.23 -7.68 -13.56
C ASN A 41 -6.86 -7.31 -14.12
N GLU A 42 -6.61 -7.52 -15.41
CA GLU A 42 -5.40 -7.02 -16.07
C GLU A 42 -5.33 -5.49 -16.02
N TYR A 43 -6.44 -4.81 -16.34
CA TYR A 43 -6.50 -3.35 -16.27
C TYR A 43 -6.23 -2.84 -14.84
N ARG A 44 -6.82 -3.49 -13.82
CA ARG A 44 -6.55 -3.16 -12.40
C ARG A 44 -5.08 -3.34 -12.04
N ARG A 45 -4.44 -4.44 -12.48
CA ARG A 45 -3.00 -4.65 -12.27
C ARG A 45 -2.17 -3.55 -12.94
N GLY A 46 -2.50 -3.19 -14.18
CA GLY A 46 -1.84 -2.11 -14.91
C GLY A 46 -1.97 -0.76 -14.20
N PHE A 47 -3.19 -0.41 -13.75
CA PHE A 47 -3.44 0.81 -12.98
C PHE A 47 -2.68 0.83 -11.65
N MET A 48 -2.65 -0.28 -10.91
CA MET A 48 -1.91 -0.37 -9.64
C MET A 48 -0.40 -0.21 -9.86
N SER A 49 0.14 -0.82 -10.92
CA SER A 49 1.55 -0.64 -11.32
C SER A 49 1.86 0.82 -11.66
N LEU A 50 1.00 1.46 -12.46
CA LEU A 50 1.14 2.88 -12.81
C LEU A 50 1.06 3.78 -11.58
N LYS A 51 0.05 3.57 -10.71
CA LYS A 51 -0.10 4.32 -9.46
C LYS A 51 1.13 4.20 -8.57
N SER A 52 1.67 3.00 -8.41
CA SER A 52 2.90 2.76 -7.65
C SER A 52 4.11 3.48 -8.26
N THR A 53 4.24 3.43 -9.60
CA THR A 53 5.32 4.10 -10.33
C THR A 53 5.24 5.62 -10.20
N VAL A 54 4.05 6.20 -10.36
CA VAL A 54 3.81 7.64 -10.16
C VAL A 54 4.11 8.03 -8.71
N GLY A 55 3.70 7.23 -7.73
CA GLY A 55 4.05 7.46 -6.33
C GLY A 55 5.56 7.44 -6.08
N ARG A 56 6.30 6.51 -6.72
CA ARG A 56 7.77 6.51 -6.65
C ARG A 56 8.39 7.76 -7.27
N ILE A 57 7.96 8.17 -8.46
CA ILE A 57 8.47 9.38 -9.13
C ILE A 57 8.18 10.63 -8.31
N LYS A 58 6.97 10.74 -7.75
CA LYS A 58 6.59 11.84 -6.86
C LYS A 58 7.51 11.90 -5.64
N ARG A 59 7.79 10.75 -5.00
CA ARG A 59 8.75 10.66 -3.89
C ARG A 59 10.16 11.08 -4.28
N GLU A 60 10.66 10.61 -5.42
CA GLU A 60 11.98 11.01 -5.93
C GLU A 60 12.05 12.53 -6.19
N LEU A 61 10.98 13.11 -6.72
CA LEU A 61 10.88 14.55 -6.96
C LEU A 61 10.77 15.36 -5.66
N ASP A 62 9.96 14.91 -4.70
CA ASP A 62 9.79 15.59 -3.43
C ASP A 62 11.07 15.47 -2.57
N MET A 63 11.73 14.31 -2.58
CA MET A 63 13.08 14.15 -2.03
C MET A 63 14.11 15.08 -2.67
N SER A 64 14.01 15.34 -3.99
CA SER A 64 14.92 16.30 -4.65
C SER A 64 14.68 17.76 -4.26
N LYS A 65 13.54 18.06 -3.62
CA LYS A 65 13.12 19.42 -3.26
C LYS A 65 13.35 19.79 -1.78
N GLU A 66 13.55 18.83 -0.88
CA GLU A 66 13.70 19.09 0.56
C GLU A 66 15.06 18.67 1.13
N ALA A 67 15.77 19.66 1.70
CA ALA A 67 16.70 19.74 2.85
C ALA A 67 17.69 18.62 3.25
N PHE A 68 17.64 17.42 2.69
CA PHE A 68 18.57 16.35 3.03
C PHE A 68 19.78 16.34 2.08
N THR A 69 20.96 16.15 2.65
CA THR A 69 22.14 15.80 1.86
C THR A 69 22.00 14.38 1.30
N GLU A 70 22.82 14.02 0.31
CA GLU A 70 22.83 12.67 -0.27
C GLU A 70 23.03 11.58 0.81
N ASP A 71 23.93 11.81 1.76
CA ASP A 71 24.15 10.93 2.91
C ASP A 71 22.91 10.79 3.81
N GLN A 72 22.22 11.90 4.06
CA GLN A 72 20.99 11.90 4.85
C GLN A 72 19.86 11.16 4.12
N HIS A 73 19.79 11.23 2.80
CA HIS A 73 18.86 10.43 2.00
C HIS A 73 19.17 8.93 2.05
N ILE A 74 20.45 8.55 1.99
CA ILE A 74 20.87 7.14 2.12
C ILE A 74 20.45 6.61 3.49
N LEU A 75 20.73 7.39 4.54
CA LEU A 75 20.39 7.04 5.91
C LEU A 75 18.87 6.93 6.11
N PHE A 76 18.11 7.87 5.55
CA PHE A 76 16.64 7.83 5.57
C PHE A 76 16.09 6.57 4.90
N LYS A 77 16.59 6.23 3.71
CA LYS A 77 16.20 4.99 3.02
C LYS A 77 16.54 3.74 3.84
N SER A 78 17.71 3.70 4.48
CA SER A 78 18.08 2.61 5.40
C SER A 78 17.07 2.49 6.55
N GLY A 79 16.71 3.61 7.17
CA GLY A 79 15.70 3.66 8.24
C GLY A 79 14.33 3.15 7.78
N LEU A 80 13.85 3.57 6.60
CA LEU A 80 12.60 3.06 6.03
C LEU A 80 12.65 1.54 5.77
N VAL A 81 13.76 1.02 5.26
CA VAL A 81 13.92 -0.42 5.05
C VAL A 81 13.86 -1.18 6.37
N LYS A 82 14.47 -0.66 7.45
CA LYS A 82 14.39 -1.26 8.78
C LYS A 82 12.97 -1.21 9.36
N LEU A 83 12.26 -0.09 9.21
CA LEU A 83 10.85 0.01 9.61
C LEU A 83 9.99 -1.03 8.88
N GLY A 84 10.18 -1.18 7.57
CA GLY A 84 9.47 -2.21 6.80
C GLY A 84 9.78 -3.64 7.24
N LYS A 85 11.01 -3.92 7.69
CA LYS A 85 11.38 -5.22 8.28
C LYS A 85 10.68 -5.47 9.62
N GLU A 86 10.57 -4.45 10.48
CA GLU A 86 9.86 -4.58 11.76
C GLU A 86 8.37 -4.82 11.57
N ILE A 87 7.74 -4.14 10.60
CA ILE A 87 6.34 -4.40 10.25
C ILE A 87 6.17 -5.86 9.83
N LYS A 88 7.05 -6.38 8.96
CA LYS A 88 7.03 -7.79 8.55
C LYS A 88 7.23 -8.75 9.72
N ARG A 89 8.17 -8.46 10.63
CA ARG A 89 8.37 -9.27 11.84
C ARG A 89 7.09 -9.36 12.66
N LEU A 90 6.39 -8.24 12.87
CA LEU A 90 5.13 -8.23 13.61
C LEU A 90 4.00 -8.95 12.85
N GLU A 91 3.97 -8.86 11.52
CA GLU A 91 3.05 -9.63 10.69
C GLU A 91 3.30 -11.14 10.79
N GLU A 92 4.56 -11.57 10.84
CA GLU A 92 4.96 -12.96 11.05
C GLU A 92 4.59 -13.43 12.47
N GLU A 93 4.91 -12.66 13.51
CA GLU A 93 4.56 -12.98 14.90
C GLU A 93 3.05 -13.14 15.10
N ARG A 94 2.25 -12.29 14.47
CA ARG A 94 0.78 -12.40 14.47
C ARG A 94 0.28 -13.72 13.88
N GLN A 95 1.00 -14.35 12.95
CA GLN A 95 0.59 -15.66 12.40
C GLN A 95 0.76 -16.79 13.41
N TYR A 96 1.70 -16.64 14.36
CA TYR A 96 2.00 -17.66 15.38
C TYR A 96 1.32 -17.41 16.72
N ASP A 97 0.94 -16.16 17.02
CA ASP A 97 0.27 -15.76 18.25
C ASP A 97 -0.99 -14.94 17.94
N ALA A 98 -2.13 -15.66 17.80
CA ALA A 98 -3.42 -15.07 17.43
C ALA A 98 -4.08 -14.27 18.56
N ASP A 99 -3.62 -14.42 19.81
CA ASP A 99 -4.19 -13.74 20.98
C ASP A 99 -3.57 -12.36 21.21
N ASN A 100 -2.41 -12.08 20.59
CA ASN A 100 -1.80 -10.76 20.65
C ASN A 100 -2.38 -9.79 19.61
N ASN A 101 -2.77 -8.59 20.07
CA ASN A 101 -3.37 -7.55 19.23
C ASN A 101 -2.32 -6.76 18.42
N TYR A 102 -1.48 -7.48 17.66
CA TYR A 102 -0.49 -6.89 16.75
C TYR A 102 -1.14 -6.08 15.62
N SER A 103 -2.41 -6.32 15.31
CA SER A 103 -3.17 -5.63 14.26
C SER A 103 -3.16 -4.11 14.41
N SER A 104 -3.28 -3.59 15.64
CA SER A 104 -3.20 -2.15 15.88
C SER A 104 -1.78 -1.60 15.64
N ALA A 105 -0.76 -2.33 16.07
CA ALA A 105 0.64 -1.93 15.91
C ALA A 105 1.03 -1.91 14.43
N ILE A 106 0.77 -3.01 13.71
CA ILE A 106 1.02 -3.15 12.27
C ILE A 106 0.34 -2.02 11.49
N LYS A 107 -0.93 -1.70 11.80
CA LYS A 107 -1.65 -0.62 11.12
C LYS A 107 -1.00 0.76 11.37
N LYS A 108 -0.64 1.06 12.62
CA LYS A 108 -0.02 2.36 12.97
C LYS A 108 1.39 2.50 12.38
N LEU A 109 2.18 1.44 12.43
CA LEU A 109 3.53 1.41 11.85
C LEU A 109 3.46 1.45 10.32
N GLY A 110 2.49 0.79 9.70
CA GLY A 110 2.21 0.86 8.26
C GLY A 110 1.85 2.28 7.82
N ASN A 111 0.97 2.96 8.55
CA ASN A 111 0.67 4.37 8.29
C ASN A 111 1.92 5.26 8.43
N ALA A 112 2.73 5.05 9.47
CA ALA A 112 3.99 5.78 9.63
C ALA A 112 4.95 5.51 8.47
N TYR A 113 5.04 4.27 7.99
CA TYR A 113 5.83 3.91 6.82
C TYR A 113 5.35 4.64 5.56
N ASP A 114 4.04 4.61 5.30
CA ASP A 114 3.45 5.25 4.12
C ASP A 114 3.64 6.78 4.16
N ASP A 115 3.40 7.41 5.30
CA ASP A 115 3.56 8.86 5.47
C ASP A 115 5.02 9.30 5.35
N LEU A 116 5.95 8.58 5.98
CA LEU A 116 7.39 8.86 5.86
C LEU A 116 7.87 8.61 4.43
N ALA A 117 7.34 7.57 3.76
CA ALA A 117 7.67 7.33 2.38
C ALA A 117 7.15 8.45 1.47
N GLU A 118 5.93 8.95 1.68
CA GLU A 118 5.34 10.01 0.85
C GLU A 118 5.95 11.39 1.11
N ASN A 119 6.24 11.73 2.37
CA ASN A 119 6.76 13.05 2.76
C ASN A 119 7.99 12.93 3.69
N PRO A 120 9.18 12.68 3.13
CA PRO A 120 10.39 12.47 3.90
C PRO A 120 10.99 13.79 4.37
N ASN A 121 10.56 14.27 5.54
CA ASN A 121 11.12 15.46 6.18
C ASN A 121 11.41 15.22 7.66
N VAL A 122 12.24 16.07 8.26
CA VAL A 122 12.69 15.92 9.65
C VAL A 122 11.52 16.00 10.63
N ASP A 123 10.56 16.88 10.38
CA ASP A 123 9.42 17.10 11.27
C ASP A 123 8.48 15.88 11.29
N THR A 124 8.27 15.25 10.12
CA THR A 124 7.49 14.01 10.00
C THR A 124 8.22 12.86 10.66
N ILE A 125 9.54 12.71 10.44
CA ILE A 125 10.37 11.72 11.14
C ILE A 125 10.25 11.89 12.65
N GLU A 126 10.41 13.11 13.16
CA GLU A 126 10.31 13.41 14.59
C GLU A 126 8.93 13.06 15.16
N SER A 127 7.86 13.42 14.46
CA SER A 127 6.49 13.11 14.89
C SER A 127 6.24 11.60 15.03
N TYR A 128 6.93 10.79 14.22
CA TYR A 128 6.75 9.34 14.19
C TYR A 128 7.69 8.57 15.12
N ILE A 129 8.82 9.13 15.56
CA ILE A 129 9.71 8.48 16.55
C ILE A 129 8.94 8.05 17.80
N GLY A 130 8.05 8.90 18.32
CA GLY A 130 7.21 8.57 19.48
C GLY A 130 6.24 7.42 19.20
N VAL A 131 5.64 7.39 18.00
CA VAL A 131 4.73 6.32 17.58
C VAL A 131 5.47 4.99 17.45
N LEU A 132 6.67 5.00 16.85
CA LEU A 132 7.52 3.81 16.72
C LEU A 132 7.91 3.27 18.11
N SER A 133 8.39 4.15 18.98
CA SER A 133 8.85 3.79 20.34
C SER A 133 7.73 3.19 21.18
N ASN A 134 6.51 3.73 21.07
CA ASN A 134 5.33 3.21 21.78
C ASN A 134 4.96 1.77 21.38
N HIS A 135 5.44 1.28 20.23
CA HIS A 135 5.25 -0.09 19.77
C HIS A 135 6.54 -0.91 19.84
N GLY A 136 7.54 -0.45 20.62
CA GLY A 136 8.82 -1.14 20.80
C GLY A 136 9.73 -1.13 19.57
N VAL A 137 9.46 -0.28 18.59
CA VAL A 137 10.29 -0.14 17.38
C VAL A 137 11.20 1.07 17.56
N ASN A 138 12.52 0.85 17.50
CA ASN A 138 13.52 1.91 17.50
C ASN A 138 14.34 1.84 16.21
N ILE A 139 14.38 2.93 15.46
CA ILE A 139 15.14 3.05 14.22
C ILE A 139 16.19 4.14 14.44
N GLU A 140 17.43 3.72 14.68
CA GLU A 140 18.56 4.60 15.02
C GLU A 140 18.81 5.67 13.95
N GLU A 141 18.62 5.32 12.67
CA GLU A 141 18.74 6.25 11.55
C GLU A 141 17.82 7.46 11.68
N PHE A 142 16.56 7.24 12.08
CA PHE A 142 15.59 8.32 12.25
C PHE A 142 15.98 9.24 13.40
N THR A 143 16.40 8.65 14.53
CA THR A 143 16.88 9.40 15.69
C THR A 143 18.13 10.22 15.35
N PHE A 144 19.05 9.66 14.56
CA PHE A 144 20.23 10.37 14.10
C PHE A 144 19.87 11.55 13.20
N LEU A 145 19.01 11.34 12.19
CA LEU A 145 18.60 12.40 11.26
C LEU A 145 17.96 13.60 11.96
N VAL A 146 17.12 13.36 12.96
CA VAL A 146 16.51 14.44 13.78
C VAL A 146 17.56 15.15 14.63
N SER A 147 18.50 14.42 15.24
CA SER A 147 19.52 15.05 16.10
C SER A 147 20.54 15.88 15.32
N GLU A 148 20.97 15.40 14.15
CA GLU A 148 21.92 16.11 13.28
C GLU A 148 21.35 17.43 12.75
N THR A 149 20.10 17.41 12.32
CA THR A 149 19.41 18.57 11.74
C THR A 149 19.10 19.64 12.80
N LYS A 150 18.73 19.23 14.02
CA LYS A 150 18.59 20.14 15.17
C LYS A 150 19.92 20.74 15.64
N GLY A 151 20.99 19.96 15.60
CA GLY A 151 22.35 20.42 15.91
C GLY A 151 22.84 21.49 14.92
N LYS A 152 22.59 21.28 13.62
CA LYS A 152 22.91 22.25 12.55
C LYS A 152 22.12 23.56 12.70
N ASN A 153 20.83 23.49 13.03
CA ASN A 153 20.00 24.67 13.24
C ASN A 153 20.45 25.51 14.44
N SER A 154 20.88 24.87 15.53
CA SER A 154 21.43 25.58 16.71
C SER A 154 22.77 26.25 16.39
N ALA A 155 23.67 25.58 15.68
CA ALA A 155 24.95 26.14 15.28
C ALA A 155 24.81 27.31 14.29
N SER A 156 23.92 27.18 13.30
CA SER A 156 23.61 28.25 12.34
C SER A 156 23.06 29.50 13.02
N HIS A 157 22.19 29.35 14.02
CA HIS A 157 21.63 30.46 14.76
C HIS A 157 22.68 31.22 15.60
N ILE A 158 23.63 30.49 16.21
CA ILE A 158 24.74 31.09 16.96
C ILE A 158 25.67 31.87 16.03
N VAL A 159 26.03 31.31 14.87
CA VAL A 159 26.89 32.00 13.89
C VAL A 159 26.22 33.28 13.37
N LYS A 160 24.92 33.24 13.10
CA LYS A 160 24.16 34.42 12.68
C LYS A 160 24.12 35.50 13.76
N MET A 161 23.87 35.13 15.02
CA MET A 161 23.91 36.09 16.14
C MET A 161 25.30 36.70 16.35
N LEU A 162 26.37 35.95 16.12
CA LEU A 162 27.74 36.48 16.22
C LEU A 162 28.07 37.45 15.06
N SER A 163 27.54 37.20 13.86
CA SER A 163 27.76 38.08 12.70
C SER A 163 26.94 39.38 12.71
N GLU A 164 25.88 39.46 13.50
CA GLU A 164 25.03 40.66 13.62
C GLU A 164 25.49 41.61 14.76
N VAL A 165 26.56 41.24 15.48
CA VAL A 165 27.14 42.00 16.61
C VAL A 165 28.43 42.75 16.21
N GLU A 166 28.94 42.55 15.00
CA GLU A 166 30.02 43.35 14.38
C GLU A 166 29.46 44.48 13.50
#